data_AF-A0A2P8GSH9-F1
#
_entry.id   AF-A0A2P8GSH9-F1
#
_cell.length_a   1.000
_cell.length_b   1.000
_cell.length_c   1.000
_cell.angle_alpha   90.00
_cell.angle_beta   90.00
_cell.angle_gamma   90.00
#
_symmetry.space_group_name_H-M   'P 1'
#
loop_
_entity.id
_entity.type
_entity.pdbx_description
1 polymer ?
#
loop_
_entity_poly.entity_id
_entity_poly.type
_entity_poly.pdbx_seq_one_letter_code
_entity_poly.pdbx_strand_id
1 'polypeptide(L)'
;MTTHGAAFQDAVAVATEVLAAPVAGLVPGRLSAPEWVTLLRDVERLGRLVDAARVALAGEAEQRIGGPIEALAALGYASAVDAVATLTGLADRDAKRRIRLGGTLNAGVSLTGAETGSAHP
;
A
#
# COMPACT_ATOMS: atom_id res chain seq x y z
N MET A 1 10.52 -1.97 21.93
CA MET A 1 9.75 -1.16 20.95
C MET A 1 9.13 -2.10 19.96
N THR A 2 7.82 -2.25 19.96
CA THR A 2 7.11 -2.95 18.88
C THR A 2 7.13 -2.03 17.66
N THR A 3 7.83 -2.45 16.60
CA THR A 3 7.84 -1.70 15.34
C THR A 3 6.42 -1.67 14.80
N HIS A 4 5.79 -0.49 14.70
CA HIS A 4 4.38 -0.35 14.28
C HIS A 4 4.07 -1.07 12.95
N GLY A 5 5.07 -1.23 12.07
CA GLY A 5 4.95 -1.97 10.82
C GLY A 5 5.15 -3.49 10.89
N ALA A 6 5.72 -4.04 11.97
CA ALA A 6 6.09 -5.46 12.04
C ALA A 6 4.88 -6.39 11.94
N ALA A 7 3.81 -6.10 12.70
CA ALA A 7 2.60 -6.92 12.67
C ALA A 7 1.93 -6.94 11.28
N PHE A 8 1.92 -5.80 10.58
CA PHE A 8 1.38 -5.73 9.21
C PHE A 8 2.30 -6.43 8.20
N GLN A 9 3.62 -6.28 8.34
CA GLN A 9 4.59 -6.97 7.50
C GLN A 9 4.49 -8.48 7.65
N ASP A 10 4.36 -8.99 8.88
CA ASP A 10 4.15 -10.42 9.16
C ASP A 10 2.83 -10.91 8.54
N ALA A 11 1.74 -10.14 8.67
CA ALA A 11 0.46 -10.48 8.07
C ALA A 11 0.54 -10.53 6.53
N VAL A 12 1.27 -9.60 5.90
CA VAL A 12 1.51 -9.60 4.45
C VAL A 12 2.34 -10.81 4.03
N ALA A 13 3.38 -11.16 4.79
CA ALA A 13 4.22 -12.32 4.51
C ALA A 13 3.39 -13.62 4.55
N VAL A 14 2.61 -13.82 5.62
CA VAL A 14 1.72 -14.98 5.77
C VAL A 14 0.68 -15.01 4.65
N ALA A 15 0.03 -13.89 4.33
CA ALA A 15 -0.95 -13.84 3.25
C ALA A 15 -0.32 -14.18 1.88
N THR A 16 0.89 -13.70 1.62
CA THR A 16 1.62 -13.98 0.38
C THR A 16 1.94 -15.47 0.28
N GLU A 17 2.44 -16.07 1.35
CA GLU A 17 2.75 -17.51 1.41
C GLU A 17 1.49 -18.36 1.19
N VAL A 18 0.41 -18.07 1.92
CA VAL A 18 -0.85 -18.82 1.85
C VAL A 18 -1.51 -18.72 0.48
N LEU A 19 -1.43 -17.56 -0.19
CA LEU A 19 -2.11 -17.32 -1.46
C LEU A 19 -1.30 -17.69 -2.69
N ALA A 20 0.03 -17.80 -2.60
CA ALA A 20 0.90 -18.03 -3.76
C ALA A 20 0.50 -19.29 -4.57
N ALA A 21 0.42 -20.44 -3.92
CA ALA A 21 0.09 -21.70 -4.60
C ALA A 21 -1.38 -21.75 -5.10
N PRO A 22 -2.40 -21.36 -4.32
CA PRO A 22 -3.78 -21.30 -4.81
C PRO A 22 -3.97 -20.36 -6.01
N VAL A 23 -3.31 -19.19 -6.00
CA VAL A 23 -3.37 -18.25 -7.13
C VAL A 23 -2.69 -18.84 -8.37
N ALA A 24 -1.53 -19.46 -8.22
CA ALA A 24 -0.84 -20.12 -9.33
C ALA A 24 -1.65 -21.28 -9.93
N GLY A 25 -2.43 -21.98 -9.11
CA GLY A 25 -3.30 -23.08 -9.53
C GLY A 25 -4.70 -22.66 -10.01
N LEU A 26 -5.04 -21.37 -9.95
CA LEU A 26 -6.37 -20.89 -10.31
C LEU A 26 -6.62 -21.05 -11.82
N VAL A 27 -7.68 -21.77 -12.17
CA VAL A 27 -8.14 -21.93 -13.56
C VAL A 27 -9.55 -21.33 -13.69
N PRO A 28 -9.70 -20.03 -13.98
CA PRO A 28 -10.99 -19.35 -13.95
C PRO A 28 -12.05 -19.99 -14.86
N GLY A 29 -11.64 -20.54 -16.01
CA GLY A 29 -12.53 -21.21 -16.95
C GLY A 29 -13.15 -22.53 -16.44
N ARG A 30 -12.72 -23.04 -15.28
CA ARG A 30 -13.30 -24.24 -14.63
C ARG A 30 -14.30 -23.90 -13.52
N LEU A 31 -14.42 -22.62 -13.16
CA LEU A 31 -15.36 -22.20 -12.13
C LEU A 31 -16.78 -22.21 -12.70
N SER A 32 -17.73 -22.73 -11.93
CA SER A 32 -19.14 -22.45 -12.17
C SER A 32 -19.42 -20.95 -11.97
N ALA A 33 -20.49 -20.43 -12.56
CA ALA A 33 -20.83 -19.02 -12.42
C ALA A 33 -21.01 -18.57 -10.95
N PRO A 34 -21.65 -19.34 -10.05
CA PRO A 34 -21.74 -18.99 -8.63
C PRO A 34 -20.38 -18.94 -7.92
N GLU A 35 -19.48 -19.89 -8.21
CA GLU A 35 -18.12 -19.90 -7.66
C GLU A 35 -17.33 -18.68 -8.15
N TRP A 36 -17.45 -18.35 -9.43
CA TRP A 36 -16.80 -17.17 -10.01
C TRP A 36 -17.24 -15.88 -9.33
N VAL A 37 -18.55 -15.69 -9.14
CA VAL A 37 -19.10 -14.47 -8.48
C VAL A 37 -18.60 -14.37 -7.04
N THR A 38 -18.59 -15.49 -6.31
CA THR A 38 -18.14 -15.53 -4.92
C THR A 38 -16.66 -15.21 -4.83
N LEU A 39 -15.84 -15.90 -5.61
CA LEU A 39 -14.39 -15.74 -5.60
C LEU A 39 -13.98 -14.33 -6.01
N LEU A 40 -14.61 -13.75 -7.04
CA LEU A 40 -14.30 -12.39 -7.47
C LEU A 40 -14.58 -11.39 -6.34
N ARG A 41 -15.71 -11.51 -5.64
CA ARG A 41 -16.05 -10.63 -4.51
C ARG A 41 -15.05 -10.74 -3.36
N ASP A 42 -14.61 -11.96 -3.05
CA ASP A 42 -13.65 -12.20 -1.97
C ASP A 42 -12.26 -11.66 -2.30
N VAL A 43 -11.78 -11.88 -3.54
CA VAL A 43 -10.51 -11.32 -4.02
C VAL A 43 -10.56 -9.80 -4.01
N GLU A 44 -11.66 -9.20 -4.45
CA GLU A 44 -11.87 -7.74 -4.41
C GLU A 44 -11.87 -7.19 -2.98
N ARG A 45 -12.46 -7.92 -2.02
CA ARG A 45 -12.42 -7.53 -0.60
C ARG A 45 -10.99 -7.50 -0.07
N LEU A 46 -10.19 -8.53 -0.36
CA LEU A 46 -8.78 -8.56 0.00
C LEU A 46 -8.00 -7.45 -0.72
N GLY A 47 -8.24 -7.27 -2.01
CA GLY A 47 -7.59 -6.28 -2.85
C GLY A 47 -7.74 -4.86 -2.31
N ARG A 48 -8.93 -4.50 -1.81
CA ARG A 48 -9.18 -3.20 -1.16
C ARG A 48 -8.35 -2.96 0.10
N LEU A 49 -8.15 -3.99 0.94
CA LEU A 49 -7.30 -3.87 2.13
C LEU A 49 -5.85 -3.60 1.75
N VAL A 50 -5.34 -4.35 0.76
CA VAL A 50 -3.97 -4.16 0.27
C VAL A 50 -3.82 -2.82 -0.44
N ASP A 51 -4.83 -2.38 -1.20
CA ASP A 51 -4.82 -1.07 -1.87
C ASP A 51 -4.82 0.09 -0.86
N ALA A 52 -5.62 0.01 0.20
CA ALA A 52 -5.59 0.98 1.29
C ALA A 52 -4.18 1.11 1.90
N ALA A 53 -3.53 -0.02 2.19
CA ALA A 53 -2.16 -0.02 2.69
C ALA A 53 -1.15 0.56 1.68
N ARG A 54 -1.28 0.23 0.39
CA ARG A 54 -0.43 0.79 -0.69
C ARG A 54 -0.55 2.31 -0.77
N VAL A 55 -1.78 2.82 -0.71
CA VAL A 55 -2.06 4.26 -0.74
C VAL A 55 -1.49 4.93 0.51
N ALA A 56 -1.71 4.36 1.70
CA ALA A 56 -1.19 4.92 2.95
C ALA A 56 0.35 4.98 2.97
N LEU A 57 1.03 3.91 2.57
CA LEU A 57 2.50 3.86 2.49
C LEU A 57 3.04 4.85 1.46
N ALA A 58 2.38 5.00 0.31
CA ALA A 58 2.76 5.98 -0.71
C ALA A 58 2.55 7.42 -0.22
N GLY A 59 1.51 7.69 0.57
CA GLY A 59 1.24 9.02 1.14
C GLY A 59 2.37 9.55 2.02
N GLU A 60 3.11 8.67 2.67
CA GLU A 60 4.26 9.02 3.52
C GLU A 60 5.55 9.30 2.73
N ALA A 61 5.60 8.99 1.43
CA ALA A 61 6.85 9.02 0.67
C ALA A 61 7.48 10.43 0.60
N GLU A 62 6.66 11.48 0.50
CA GLU A 62 7.13 12.87 0.48
C GLU A 62 7.74 13.31 1.82
N GLN A 63 7.24 12.78 2.94
CA GLN A 63 7.83 13.06 4.25
C GLN A 63 9.16 12.32 4.43
N ARG A 64 9.31 11.14 3.80
CA ARG A 64 10.51 10.32 3.89
C ARG A 64 11.61 10.69 2.90
N ILE A 65 11.35 11.43 1.82
CA ILE A 65 12.41 11.78 0.85
C ILE A 65 13.44 12.77 1.44
N GLY A 66 12.99 13.73 2.24
CA GLY A 66 13.84 14.75 2.88
C GLY A 66 13.89 14.68 4.41
N GLY A 67 13.41 13.57 5.00
CA GLY A 67 13.31 13.41 6.45
C GLY A 67 14.69 13.37 7.14
N PRO A 68 14.76 13.74 8.43
CA PRO A 68 16.02 13.80 9.18
C PRO A 68 16.64 12.43 9.48
N ILE A 69 15.88 11.33 9.35
CA ILE A 69 16.29 9.96 9.70
C ILE A 69 15.79 9.01 8.59
N GLU A 70 16.63 8.06 8.18
CA GLU A 70 16.29 6.98 7.22
C GLU A 70 15.62 7.48 5.92
N ALA A 71 16.12 8.61 5.41
CA ALA A 71 15.56 9.23 4.23
C ALA A 71 15.67 8.33 2.99
N LEU A 72 14.64 8.34 2.15
CA LEU A 72 14.65 7.61 0.87
C LEU A 72 15.81 8.08 -0.04
N ALA A 73 16.20 9.36 0.05
CA ALA A 73 17.36 9.88 -0.66
C ALA A 73 18.68 9.20 -0.24
N ALA A 74 18.82 8.84 1.04
CA ALA A 74 19.99 8.10 1.53
C ALA A 74 20.01 6.65 1.03
N LEU A 75 18.85 6.11 0.63
CA LEU A 75 18.72 4.80 -0.02
C LEU A 75 18.89 4.86 -1.55
N GLY A 76 19.22 6.04 -2.11
CA GLY A 76 19.53 6.22 -3.52
C GLY A 76 18.35 6.59 -4.41
N TYR A 77 17.17 6.83 -3.85
CA TYR A 77 16.01 7.29 -4.63
C TYR A 77 16.10 8.80 -4.91
N ALA A 78 15.87 9.19 -6.16
CA ALA A 78 15.99 10.58 -6.60
C ALA A 78 14.82 11.45 -6.12
N SER A 79 13.67 10.85 -5.86
CA SER A 79 12.47 11.53 -5.35
C SER A 79 11.51 10.54 -4.68
N ALA A 80 10.48 11.04 -3.99
CA ALA A 80 9.39 10.21 -3.47
C ALA A 80 8.66 9.45 -4.58
N VAL A 81 8.46 10.09 -5.73
CA VAL A 81 7.83 9.49 -6.92
C VAL A 81 8.71 8.36 -7.46
N ASP A 82 10.01 8.62 -7.61
CA ASP A 82 10.98 7.63 -8.09
C ASP A 82 11.02 6.41 -7.16
N ALA A 83 11.04 6.62 -5.84
CA ALA A 83 10.98 5.53 -4.87
C ALA A 83 9.72 4.68 -5.03
N VAL A 84 8.53 5.29 -5.05
CA VAL A 84 7.26 4.57 -5.17
C VAL A 84 7.13 3.87 -6.52
N ALA A 85 7.52 4.52 -7.62
CA ALA A 85 7.49 3.94 -8.96
C ALA A 85 8.41 2.71 -9.05
N THR A 86 9.67 2.85 -8.61
CA THR A 86 10.68 1.79 -8.65
C THR A 86 10.28 0.59 -7.79
N LEU A 87 9.87 0.82 -6.54
CA LEU A 87 9.51 -0.26 -5.61
C LEU A 87 8.24 -1.01 -6.00
N THR A 88 7.34 -0.38 -6.76
CA THR A 88 6.04 -0.97 -7.10
C THR A 88 5.90 -1.36 -8.58
N GLY A 89 6.92 -1.08 -9.40
CA GLY A 89 6.89 -1.34 -10.84
C GLY A 89 5.85 -0.51 -11.59
N LEU A 90 5.48 0.67 -11.07
CA LEU A 90 4.48 1.55 -11.67
C LEU A 90 5.11 2.66 -12.50
N ALA A 91 4.34 3.19 -13.45
CA ALA A 91 4.66 4.45 -14.07
C ALA A 91 4.57 5.62 -13.08
N ASP A 92 5.43 6.63 -13.24
CA ASP A 92 5.48 7.83 -12.40
C ASP A 92 4.12 8.52 -12.20
N ARG A 93 3.28 8.53 -13.25
CA ARG A 93 1.94 9.12 -13.17
C ARG A 93 1.09 8.43 -12.10
N ASP A 94 1.14 7.11 -12.04
CA ASP A 94 0.35 6.32 -11.10
C ASP A 94 0.94 6.39 -9.69
N ALA A 95 2.27 6.40 -9.58
CA ALA A 95 2.98 6.67 -8.33
C ALA A 95 2.57 8.04 -7.75
N LYS A 96 2.63 9.12 -8.55
CA LYS A 96 2.18 10.47 -8.17
C LYS A 96 0.72 10.48 -7.71
N ARG A 97 -0.16 9.77 -8.43
CA ARG A 97 -1.58 9.68 -8.05
C ARG A 97 -1.74 9.02 -6.68
N ARG A 98 -1.02 7.94 -6.41
CA ARG A 98 -1.08 7.23 -5.11
C ARG A 98 -0.52 8.07 -3.97
N ILE A 99 0.61 8.74 -4.18
CA ILE A 99 1.21 9.66 -3.19
C ILE A 99 0.21 10.75 -2.82
N ARG A 100 -0.40 11.41 -3.82
CA ARG A 100 -1.39 12.48 -3.58
C ARG A 100 -2.61 11.98 -2.82
N LEU A 101 -3.15 10.82 -3.22
CA LEU A 101 -4.30 10.23 -2.55
C LEU A 101 -3.96 9.88 -1.10
N GLY A 102 -2.82 9.23 -0.87
CA GLY A 102 -2.34 8.90 0.47
C GLY A 102 -2.13 10.13 1.35
N GLY A 103 -1.49 11.18 0.83
CA GLY A 103 -1.31 12.43 1.57
C GLY A 103 -2.63 13.14 1.91
N THR A 104 -3.72 12.85 1.21
CA THR A 104 -5.06 13.37 1.52
C THR A 104 -5.77 12.53 2.59
N LEU A 105 -5.52 11.22 2.62
CA LEU A 105 -6.22 10.26 3.48
C LEU A 105 -5.46 9.97 4.79
N ASN A 106 -4.14 10.07 4.80
CA ASN A 106 -3.34 9.83 5.98
C ASN A 106 -3.62 10.91 7.03
N ALA A 107 -3.75 10.49 8.29
CA ALA A 107 -3.80 11.42 9.40
C ALA A 107 -2.42 12.10 9.53
N GLY A 108 -2.41 13.42 9.41
CA GLY A 108 -1.23 14.24 9.68
C GLY A 108 -1.15 14.69 11.15
N VAL A 109 -0.15 15.52 11.46
CA VAL A 109 -0.04 16.21 12.75
C VAL A 109 -0.14 17.72 12.49
N SER A 110 -1.04 18.37 13.20
CA SER A 110 -1.23 19.82 13.17
C SER A 110 -0.01 20.53 13.74
N LEU A 111 0.13 21.82 13.40
CA LEU A 111 1.16 22.71 13.96
C LEU A 111 1.15 22.75 15.51
N THR A 112 0.02 22.42 16.14
CA THR A 112 -0.16 22.36 17.60
C THR A 112 0.13 20.98 18.21
N GLY A 113 0.52 19.99 17.41
CA GLY A 113 0.75 18.61 17.84
C GLY A 113 -0.51 17.74 17.93
N ALA A 114 -1.68 18.27 17.59
CA ALA A 114 -2.90 17.47 17.49
C ALA A 114 -2.92 16.63 16.21
N GLU A 115 -3.43 15.41 16.26
CA GLU A 115 -3.69 14.61 15.06
C GLU A 115 -4.69 15.35 14.16
N THR A 116 -4.34 15.55 12.90
CA THR A 116 -5.30 15.94 11.86
C THR A 116 -5.90 14.67 11.31
N GLY A 117 -7.22 14.50 11.42
CA GLY A 117 -7.90 13.36 10.83
C GLY A 117 -7.79 13.33 9.30
N SER A 118 -8.18 12.21 8.69
CA SER A 118 -8.33 12.12 7.22
C SER A 118 -9.23 13.24 6.70
N ALA A 119 -8.90 13.80 5.53
CA ALA A 119 -9.76 14.78 4.86
C ALA A 119 -11.11 14.19 4.41
N HIS A 120 -11.24 12.85 4.44
CA HIS A 120 -12.46 12.12 4.10
C HIS A 120 -12.78 11.05 5.17
N PRO A 121 -14.00 11.05 5.76
CA PRO A 121 -14.42 10.09 6.78
C PRO A 121 -14.62 8.67 6.24
#